data_AF-A0A803LQ12-F1
#
_entry.id   AF-A0A803LQ12-F1
#
_cell.length_a   1.000
_cell.length_b   1.000
_cell.length_c   1.000
_cell.angle_alpha   90.00
_cell.angle_beta   90.00
_cell.angle_gamma   90.00
#
_symmetry.space_group_name_H-M   'P 1'
#
loop_
_entity.id
_entity.type
_entity.pdbx_description
1 polymer ?
#
loop_
_entity_poly.entity_id
_entity_poly.type
_entity_poly.pdbx_seq_one_letter_code
_entity_poly.pdbx_strand_id
1 'polypeptide(L)'
;MWVKLEKVDTRHLVAIAVALRMISFGCDYHWAQKDSRFDQEERSLEEDKYSYIIYLCYLLYAPLYIAGPIISFNAFASQIDRPQNTYLPKDVALYGLTWAFSLCLVELITHFFYYNAFATSGLWKQLSALDVFIIGYGLNGIEAPENMPKCINNCHNLESFWKSWHASFNKWLVRYLYIPLGGAQTKLLNVWVIFTFVAIWHDLEWKLLSWAWLTCIFFIPEILLKSAAKAFKVESTFWKFFFEELSAISGAVTITCLMIANLVGFVVGPSGINFLISGFLHKEGLPVLAGIFFTFYLGTKLMFHIRDARQKSS
;
A
#
# COMPACT_ATOMS: atom_id res chain seq x y z
N MET A 1 -4.80 -5.05 7.54
CA MET A 1 -4.12 -4.11 8.45
C MET A 1 -4.91 -3.84 9.74
N TRP A 2 -6.24 -3.94 9.75
CA TRP A 2 -7.08 -3.57 10.90
C TRP A 2 -7.64 -4.76 11.70
N VAL A 3 -6.89 -5.86 11.86
CA VAL A 3 -7.42 -7.08 12.55
C VAL A 3 -6.59 -7.49 13.77
N LYS A 4 -5.59 -6.70 14.19
CA LYS A 4 -4.78 -7.04 15.39
C LYS A 4 -4.35 -5.86 16.28
N LEU A 5 -5.00 -4.71 16.19
CA LEU A 5 -4.76 -3.57 17.09
C LEU A 5 -5.15 -3.82 18.56
N GLU A 6 -5.85 -4.91 18.89
CA GLU A 6 -6.21 -5.24 20.28
C GLU A 6 -5.02 -5.59 21.19
N LYS A 7 -3.85 -5.90 20.63
CA LYS A 7 -2.63 -6.23 21.40
C LYS A 7 -1.40 -5.43 21.00
N VAL A 8 -1.50 -4.53 20.03
CA VAL A 8 -0.36 -3.74 19.60
C VAL A 8 -0.30 -2.50 20.49
N ASP A 9 0.69 -2.49 21.38
CA ASP A 9 1.03 -1.31 22.18
C ASP A 9 1.22 -0.12 21.24
N THR A 10 0.56 1.01 21.50
CA THR A 10 0.73 2.25 20.73
C THR A 10 2.21 2.67 20.69
N ARG A 11 2.99 2.30 21.71
CA ARG A 11 4.44 2.47 21.74
C ARG A 11 5.15 1.67 20.66
N HIS A 12 4.67 0.47 20.34
CA HIS A 12 5.22 -0.35 19.26
C HIS A 12 4.97 0.29 17.89
N LEU A 13 3.76 0.78 17.63
CA LEU A 13 3.43 1.48 16.37
C LEU A 13 4.30 2.73 16.16
N VAL A 14 4.45 3.53 17.21
CA VAL A 14 5.32 4.70 17.20
C VAL A 14 6.78 4.27 16.96
N ALA A 15 7.26 3.23 17.64
CA ALA A 15 8.62 2.75 17.48
C ALA A 15 8.92 2.28 16.04
N ILE A 16 8.02 1.52 15.42
CA ILE A 16 8.22 1.04 14.04
C ILE A 16 8.13 2.18 13.02
N ALA A 17 7.27 3.19 13.24
CA ALA A 17 7.16 4.35 12.36
C ALA A 17 8.40 5.27 12.47
N VAL A 18 8.87 5.52 13.69
CA VAL A 18 10.09 6.29 13.96
C VAL A 18 11.32 5.57 13.42
N ALA A 19 11.41 4.24 13.53
CA ALA A 19 12.52 3.47 12.98
C ALA A 19 12.67 3.66 11.46
N LEU A 20 11.57 3.69 10.71
CA LEU A 20 11.62 3.97 9.26
C LEU A 20 12.17 5.37 8.97
N ARG A 21 11.81 6.37 9.77
CA ARG A 21 12.35 7.74 9.64
C ARG A 21 13.83 7.81 9.98
N MET A 22 14.28 7.09 11.01
CA MET A 22 15.70 7.00 11.34
C MET A 22 16.51 6.38 10.18
N ILE A 23 15.99 5.33 9.56
CA ILE A 23 16.58 4.71 8.37
C ILE A 23 16.60 5.71 7.20
N SER A 24 15.49 6.42 6.94
CA SER A 24 15.42 7.44 5.89
C SER A 24 16.54 8.47 6.02
N PHE A 25 16.67 9.06 7.21
CA PHE A 25 17.69 10.07 7.50
C PHE A 25 19.10 9.51 7.33
N GLY A 26 19.37 8.31 7.87
CA GLY A 26 20.70 7.68 7.78
C GLY A 26 21.10 7.39 6.34
N CYS A 27 20.17 6.91 5.51
CA CYS A 27 20.40 6.67 4.08
C CYS A 27 20.61 7.98 3.31
N ASP A 28 19.70 8.95 3.46
CA ASP A 28 19.76 10.22 2.72
C ASP A 28 21.03 11.01 3.09
N TYR A 29 21.40 11.05 4.37
CA TYR A 29 22.65 11.66 4.83
C TYR A 29 23.89 10.99 4.22
N HIS A 30 23.92 9.65 4.19
CA HIS A 30 25.04 8.92 3.60
C HIS A 30 25.16 9.11 2.09
N TRP A 31 24.02 9.19 1.40
CA TRP A 31 23.96 9.35 -0.05
C TRP A 31 24.36 10.75 -0.50
N ALA A 32 23.97 11.79 0.25
CA ALA A 32 24.37 13.17 0.00
C ALA A 32 25.90 13.36 0.07
N GLN A 33 26.57 12.67 0.99
CA GLN A 33 28.04 12.76 1.14
C GLN A 33 28.83 12.06 0.02
N LYS A 34 28.23 11.11 -0.69
CA LYS A 34 28.94 10.23 -1.63
C LYS A 34 28.59 10.45 -3.09
N ASP A 35 27.82 11.50 -3.41
CA ASP A 35 27.27 11.77 -4.75
C ASP A 35 26.73 10.48 -5.39
N SER A 36 25.87 9.80 -4.62
CA SER A 36 25.39 8.48 -5.01
C SER A 36 24.30 8.59 -6.08
N ARG A 37 24.24 7.63 -7.01
CA ARG A 37 23.14 7.51 -7.99
C ARG A 37 21.73 7.49 -7.38
N PHE A 38 21.61 7.21 -6.08
CA PHE A 38 20.33 7.17 -5.35
C PHE A 38 19.81 8.58 -5.01
N ASP A 39 20.68 9.58 -5.11
CA ASP A 39 20.38 11.00 -4.87
C ASP A 39 19.70 11.66 -6.09
N GLN A 40 19.53 10.93 -7.20
CA GLN A 40 18.89 11.44 -8.42
C GLN A 40 17.36 11.32 -8.40
N GLU A 41 16.77 10.53 -7.49
CA GLU A 41 15.32 10.33 -7.43
C GLU A 41 14.56 11.38 -6.61
N GLU A 42 15.20 11.98 -5.60
CA GLU A 42 14.72 13.19 -4.93
C GLU A 42 15.86 14.18 -4.88
N ARG A 43 15.56 15.47 -5.10
CA ARG A 43 16.57 16.53 -5.11
C ARG A 43 17.40 16.48 -3.83
N SER A 44 18.70 16.33 -4.00
CA SER A 44 19.68 16.39 -2.92
C SER A 44 19.58 17.73 -2.19
N LEU A 45 19.69 17.67 -0.86
CA LEU A 45 19.70 18.85 -0.01
C LEU A 45 21.13 19.29 0.25
N GLU A 46 21.30 20.59 0.46
CA GLU A 46 22.57 21.16 0.93
C GLU A 46 22.96 20.55 2.29
N GLU A 47 24.26 20.38 2.53
CA GLU A 47 24.78 19.66 3.71
C GLU A 47 24.33 20.28 5.04
N ASP A 48 24.08 21.60 5.06
CA ASP A 48 23.59 22.36 6.21
C ASP A 48 22.18 21.96 6.65
N LYS A 49 21.37 21.37 5.75
CA LYS A 49 20.02 20.89 6.03
C LYS A 49 20.00 19.61 6.85
N TYR A 50 21.08 18.84 6.87
CA TYR A 50 21.23 17.65 7.72
C TYR A 50 21.60 18.02 9.17
N SER A 51 20.88 18.98 9.74
CA SER A 51 21.08 19.42 11.12
C SER A 51 20.33 18.53 12.12
N TYR A 52 20.87 18.43 13.34
CA TYR A 52 20.23 17.68 14.43
C TYR A 52 18.82 18.18 14.77
N ILE A 53 18.59 19.49 14.66
CA ILE A 53 17.28 20.10 14.95
C ILE A 53 16.24 19.66 13.91
N ILE A 54 16.57 19.73 12.61
CA ILE A 54 15.66 19.30 11.54
C ILE A 54 15.40 17.80 11.63
N TYR A 55 16.42 17.01 11.99
CA TYR A 55 16.26 15.58 12.28
C TYR A 55 15.27 15.32 13.42
N LEU A 56 15.39 16.01 14.56
CA LEU A 56 14.43 15.86 15.66
C LEU A 56 13.01 16.28 15.25
N CYS A 57 12.86 17.38 14.53
CA CYS A 57 11.57 17.81 13.98
C CYS A 57 10.97 16.77 13.04
N TYR A 58 11.79 16.13 12.20
CA TYR A 58 11.37 15.06 11.31
C TYR A 58 10.91 13.82 12.08
N LEU A 59 11.63 13.39 13.12
CA LEU A 59 11.24 12.23 13.93
C LEU A 59 9.96 12.47 14.72
N LEU A 60 9.81 13.66 15.30
CA LEU A 60 8.73 14.02 16.21
C LEU A 60 7.55 14.74 15.53
N TYR A 61 7.51 14.77 14.20
CA TYR A 61 6.43 15.44 13.47
C TYR A 61 5.07 14.82 13.78
N ALA A 62 4.30 15.49 14.64
CA ALA A 62 3.10 14.99 15.30
C ALA A 62 2.01 14.50 14.32
N PRO A 63 1.68 15.22 13.22
CA PRO A 63 0.62 14.77 12.30
C PRO A 63 0.88 13.40 11.67
N LEU A 64 2.15 13.00 11.54
CA LEU A 64 2.53 11.72 10.94
C LEU A 64 3.02 10.70 11.97
N TYR A 65 3.04 11.04 13.26
CA TYR A 65 3.83 10.35 14.28
C TYR A 65 3.37 8.92 14.60
N ILE A 66 2.07 8.66 14.63
CA ILE A 66 1.52 7.36 15.06
C ILE A 66 1.29 6.42 13.87
N ALA A 67 0.48 6.84 12.90
CA ALA A 67 0.07 6.03 11.75
C ALA A 67 -0.12 6.87 10.48
N GLY A 68 0.60 7.98 10.38
CA GLY A 68 0.52 8.83 9.19
C GLY A 68 1.33 8.29 8.02
N PRO A 69 1.13 8.85 6.81
CA PRO A 69 1.97 8.59 5.66
C PRO A 69 3.48 8.72 5.97
N ILE A 70 4.27 7.85 5.35
CA ILE A 70 5.73 7.85 5.49
C ILE A 70 6.31 8.79 4.44
N ILE A 71 6.99 9.83 4.90
CA ILE A 71 7.69 10.81 4.07
C ILE A 71 9.21 10.62 4.23
N SER A 72 9.98 10.76 3.15
CA SER A 72 11.45 10.77 3.19
C SER A 72 11.97 12.00 3.93
N PHE A 73 13.23 11.97 4.37
CA PHE A 73 13.83 13.12 5.02
C PHE A 73 13.96 14.30 4.04
N ASN A 74 14.42 14.05 2.81
CA ASN A 74 14.61 15.09 1.81
C ASN A 74 13.29 15.79 1.44
N ALA A 75 12.19 15.04 1.29
CA ALA A 75 10.88 15.61 1.04
C ALA A 75 10.38 16.44 2.24
N PHE A 76 10.57 15.97 3.47
CA PHE A 76 10.19 16.74 4.67
C PHE A 76 10.98 18.05 4.79
N ALA A 77 12.31 17.99 4.70
CA ALA A 77 13.17 19.16 4.88
C ALA A 77 12.99 20.18 3.74
N SER A 78 12.78 19.74 2.50
CA SER A 78 12.47 20.66 1.38
C SER A 78 11.14 21.39 1.55
N GLN A 79 10.13 20.74 2.13
CA GLN A 79 8.82 21.35 2.39
C GLN A 79 8.85 22.36 3.55
N ILE A 80 9.78 22.23 4.50
CA ILE A 80 9.98 23.24 5.56
C ILE A 80 10.44 24.57 4.96
N ASP A 81 11.39 24.54 4.02
CA ASP A 81 11.91 25.76 3.39
C ASP A 81 10.95 26.35 2.37
N ARG A 82 10.23 25.49 1.64
CA ARG A 82 9.29 25.88 0.59
C ARG A 82 7.95 25.15 0.76
N PRO A 83 7.02 25.74 1.54
CA PRO A 83 5.70 25.17 1.71
C PRO A 83 4.99 25.09 0.35
N GLN A 84 4.31 23.97 0.09
CA GLN A 84 3.57 23.75 -1.15
C GLN A 84 2.25 24.53 -1.11
N ASN A 85 2.24 25.78 -1.59
CA ASN A 85 1.06 26.65 -1.60
C ASN A 85 0.28 26.59 -2.93
N THR A 86 -0.15 25.40 -3.35
CA THR A 86 -0.84 25.22 -4.64
C THR A 86 -2.35 25.03 -4.51
N TYR A 87 -2.89 24.83 -3.31
CA TYR A 87 -4.29 24.46 -3.13
C TYR A 87 -5.21 25.68 -2.99
N LEU A 88 -6.22 25.78 -3.87
CA LEU A 88 -7.27 26.77 -3.68
C LEU A 88 -8.12 26.40 -2.44
N PRO A 89 -8.60 27.39 -1.66
CA PRO A 89 -9.48 27.11 -0.52
C PRO A 89 -10.71 26.28 -0.86
N LYS A 90 -11.20 26.40 -2.10
CA LYS A 90 -12.30 25.57 -2.64
C LYS A 90 -11.93 24.09 -2.70
N ASP A 91 -10.71 23.76 -3.13
CA ASP A 91 -10.26 22.38 -3.25
C ASP A 91 -10.06 21.77 -1.87
N VAL A 92 -9.51 22.54 -0.92
CA VAL A 92 -9.40 22.14 0.49
C VAL A 92 -10.78 21.89 1.11
N ALA A 93 -11.75 22.78 0.87
CA ALA A 93 -13.12 22.61 1.37
C ALA A 93 -13.81 21.38 0.77
N LEU A 94 -13.64 21.13 -0.53
CA LEU A 94 -14.21 19.95 -1.20
C LEU A 94 -13.57 18.66 -0.71
N TYR A 95 -12.25 18.67 -0.48
CA TYR A 95 -11.55 17.53 0.13
C TYR A 95 -12.05 17.28 1.56
N GLY A 96 -12.21 18.34 2.37
CA GLY A 96 -12.79 18.24 3.71
C GLY A 96 -14.21 17.66 3.72
N LEU A 97 -15.06 18.06 2.77
CA LEU A 97 -16.40 17.46 2.60
C LEU A 97 -16.33 15.98 2.21
N THR A 98 -15.41 15.63 1.30
CA THR A 98 -15.20 14.24 0.87
C THR A 98 -14.72 13.38 2.03
N TRP A 99 -13.81 13.90 2.85
CA TRP A 99 -13.34 13.26 4.06
C TRP A 99 -14.48 13.06 5.06
N ALA A 100 -15.29 14.10 5.33
CA ALA A 100 -16.41 14.02 6.26
C ALA A 100 -17.47 13.01 5.79
N PHE A 101 -17.79 13.01 4.48
CA PHE A 101 -18.67 12.02 3.89
C PHE A 101 -18.11 10.59 4.03
N SER A 102 -16.81 10.41 3.77
CA SER A 102 -16.14 9.12 3.91
C SER A 102 -16.15 8.63 5.35
N LEU A 103 -15.94 9.53 6.33
CA LEU A 103 -16.02 9.22 7.76
C LEU A 103 -17.44 8.76 8.13
N CYS A 104 -18.47 9.51 7.72
CA CYS A 104 -19.86 9.13 7.94
C CYS A 104 -20.21 7.79 7.26
N LEU A 105 -19.69 7.54 6.07
CA LEU A 105 -19.91 6.29 5.34
C LEU A 105 -19.24 5.11 6.05
N VAL A 106 -18.01 5.29 6.55
CA VAL A 106 -17.32 4.27 7.35
C VAL A 106 -18.12 4.00 8.63
N GLU A 107 -18.58 5.04 9.33
CA GLU A 107 -19.43 4.90 10.51
C GLU A 107 -20.74 4.15 10.20
N LEU A 108 -21.37 4.47 9.06
CA LEU A 108 -22.57 3.79 8.59
C LEU A 108 -22.29 2.31 8.29
N ILE A 109 -21.28 2.01 7.48
CA ILE A 109 -20.92 0.63 7.10
C ILE A 109 -20.56 -0.19 8.35
N THR A 110 -19.81 0.40 9.28
CA THR A 110 -19.42 -0.25 10.54
C THR A 110 -20.60 -0.52 11.49
N HIS A 111 -21.68 0.27 11.40
CA HIS A 111 -22.92 0.05 12.13
C HIS A 111 -23.82 -1.02 11.50
N PHE A 112 -23.90 -1.08 10.16
CA PHE A 112 -24.84 -1.95 9.45
C PHE A 112 -24.25 -3.30 9.04
N PHE A 113 -22.93 -3.38 8.81
CA PHE A 113 -22.25 -4.63 8.50
C PHE A 113 -21.51 -5.13 9.75
N TYR A 114 -21.97 -6.26 10.31
CA TYR A 114 -21.36 -6.97 11.44
C TYR A 114 -20.00 -7.62 11.10
N TYR A 115 -19.09 -6.89 10.45
CA TYR A 115 -17.67 -7.24 10.44
C TYR A 115 -16.96 -6.80 11.75
N ASN A 116 -17.73 -6.20 12.67
CA ASN A 116 -17.28 -5.28 13.69
C ASN A 116 -17.28 -5.85 15.13
N ALA A 117 -17.02 -7.15 15.27
CA ALA A 117 -16.44 -7.65 16.52
C ALA A 117 -15.09 -6.96 16.84
N PHE A 118 -14.52 -6.22 15.87
CA PHE A 118 -13.29 -5.43 16.00
C PHE A 118 -13.49 -4.02 16.60
N ALA A 119 -14.70 -3.46 16.52
CA ALA A 119 -15.08 -2.19 17.15
C ALA A 119 -15.22 -2.30 18.69
N THR A 120 -15.30 -3.51 19.23
CA THR A 120 -15.48 -3.73 20.67
C THR A 120 -14.18 -3.53 21.49
N SER A 121 -13.08 -3.17 20.84
CA SER A 121 -11.75 -2.97 21.45
C SER A 121 -11.58 -1.66 22.23
N GLY A 122 -12.46 -0.66 22.02
CA GLY A 122 -12.47 0.58 22.81
C GLY A 122 -11.23 1.48 22.67
N LEU A 123 -10.30 1.20 21.75
CA LEU A 123 -9.03 1.92 21.62
C LEU A 123 -9.20 3.42 21.30
N TRP A 124 -10.24 3.80 20.55
CA TRP A 124 -10.54 5.21 20.25
C TRP A 124 -10.96 6.01 21.49
N LYS A 125 -11.39 5.36 22.58
CA LYS A 125 -11.74 6.04 23.83
C LYS A 125 -10.50 6.49 24.62
N GLN A 126 -9.30 6.06 24.22
CA GLN A 126 -8.03 6.44 24.85
C GLN A 126 -7.29 7.55 24.10
N LEU A 127 -7.72 7.92 22.89
CA LEU A 127 -7.15 9.04 22.14
C LEU A 127 -7.87 10.32 22.55
N SER A 128 -7.11 11.39 22.84
CA SER A 128 -7.71 12.68 23.15
C SER A 128 -8.31 13.29 21.87
N ALA A 129 -9.32 14.16 22.02
CA ALA A 129 -9.91 14.88 20.89
C ALA A 129 -8.86 15.71 20.11
N LEU A 130 -7.79 16.13 20.80
CA LEU A 130 -6.66 16.84 20.23
C LEU A 130 -5.76 15.92 19.39
N ASP A 131 -5.55 14.66 19.80
CA ASP A 131 -4.79 13.68 19.00
C ASP A 131 -5.50 13.36 17.68
N VAL A 132 -6.82 13.18 17.72
CA VAL A 132 -7.64 12.95 16.53
C VAL A 132 -7.62 14.17 15.60
N PHE A 133 -7.65 15.39 16.17
CA PHE A 133 -7.60 16.64 15.41
C PHE A 133 -6.22 16.88 14.75
N ILE A 134 -5.12 16.60 15.45
CA ILE A 134 -3.75 16.74 14.90
C ILE A 134 -3.46 15.74 13.79
N ILE A 135 -3.94 14.50 13.93
CA ILE A 135 -3.84 13.46 12.90
C ILE A 135 -4.70 13.83 11.68
N GLY A 136 -5.87 14.43 11.90
CA GLY A 136 -6.85 14.72 10.84
C GLY A 136 -6.52 15.92 9.97
N TYR A 137 -5.82 16.95 10.48
CA TYR A 137 -5.75 18.24 9.77
C TYR A 137 -4.39 18.57 9.15
N GLY A 138 -3.27 17.95 9.57
CA GLY A 138 -1.97 18.20 8.90
C GLY A 138 -1.63 19.68 8.70
N LEU A 139 -1.97 20.54 9.66
CA LEU A 139 -2.07 22.00 9.51
C LEU A 139 -0.76 22.76 9.21
N ASN A 140 0.39 22.09 9.17
CA ASN A 140 1.69 22.77 9.16
C ASN A 140 2.28 22.95 7.75
N GLY A 141 1.47 22.90 6.69
CA GLY A 141 1.93 23.16 5.31
C GLY A 141 2.83 22.07 4.72
N ILE A 142 3.02 20.95 5.44
CA ILE A 142 3.73 19.75 4.97
C ILE A 142 2.69 18.83 4.33
N GLU A 143 2.85 18.61 3.03
CA GLU A 143 2.00 17.76 2.24
C GLU A 143 2.40 16.29 2.42
N ALA A 144 1.56 15.57 3.15
CA ALA A 144 1.72 14.14 3.35
C ALA A 144 1.31 13.36 2.09
N PRO A 145 2.08 12.34 1.66
CA PRO A 145 1.69 11.53 0.52
C PRO A 145 0.37 10.79 0.75
N GLU A 146 -0.56 10.87 -0.20
CA GLU A 146 -1.80 10.08 -0.16
C GLU A 146 -1.49 8.58 -0.16
N ASN A 147 -2.09 7.85 0.79
CA ASN A 147 -1.79 6.44 1.03
C ASN A 147 -2.67 5.48 0.21
N MET A 148 -3.84 5.95 -0.24
CA MET A 148 -4.76 5.17 -1.08
C MET A 148 -5.16 5.96 -2.35
N PRO A 149 -4.22 6.26 -3.26
CA PRO A 149 -4.48 7.05 -4.47
C PRO A 149 -5.46 6.39 -5.44
N LYS A 150 -5.72 5.09 -5.30
CA LYS A 150 -6.73 4.35 -6.07
C LYS A 150 -7.52 3.45 -5.12
N CYS A 151 -8.82 3.32 -5.41
CA CYS A 151 -9.62 2.28 -4.78
C CYS A 151 -9.05 0.91 -5.14
N ILE A 152 -8.90 0.04 -4.14
CA ILE A 152 -8.37 -1.32 -4.26
C ILE A 152 -9.16 -2.14 -5.26
N ASN A 153 -10.48 -1.94 -5.28
CA ASN A 153 -11.38 -2.59 -6.23
C ASN A 153 -11.14 -2.14 -7.68
N ASN A 154 -10.25 -1.20 -7.93
CA ASN A 154 -9.84 -0.76 -9.27
C ASN A 154 -8.41 -1.21 -9.63
N CYS A 155 -7.83 -2.14 -8.85
CA CYS A 155 -6.51 -2.72 -9.09
C CYS A 155 -6.66 -4.16 -9.61
N HIS A 156 -6.44 -4.35 -10.91
CA HIS A 156 -6.54 -5.66 -11.57
C HIS A 156 -5.23 -6.46 -11.60
N ASN A 157 -4.11 -5.89 -11.15
CA ASN A 157 -2.82 -6.56 -11.09
C ASN A 157 -2.09 -6.24 -9.78
N LEU A 158 -1.24 -7.15 -9.32
CA LEU A 158 -0.54 -7.05 -8.04
C LEU A 158 0.35 -5.82 -8.01
N GLU A 159 1.09 -5.54 -9.08
CA GLU A 159 1.97 -4.38 -9.12
C GLU A 159 1.22 -3.06 -8.90
N SER A 160 0.06 -2.87 -9.54
CA SER A 160 -0.79 -1.69 -9.37
C SER A 160 -1.44 -1.68 -7.99
N PHE A 161 -1.82 -2.85 -7.47
CA PHE A 161 -2.36 -2.96 -6.12
C PHE A 161 -1.32 -2.49 -5.10
N TRP A 162 -0.11 -3.03 -5.10
CA TRP A 162 0.93 -2.70 -4.12
C TRP A 162 1.51 -1.30 -4.26
N LYS A 163 1.49 -0.72 -5.46
CA LYS A 163 1.83 0.71 -5.66
C LYS A 163 0.76 1.65 -5.13
N SER A 164 -0.50 1.20 -5.06
CA SER A 164 -1.63 2.03 -4.62
C SER A 164 -2.04 1.74 -3.18
N TRP A 165 -1.72 0.58 -2.65
CA TRP A 165 -1.97 0.19 -1.27
C TRP A 165 -0.84 0.71 -0.38
N HIS A 166 -1.17 1.59 0.56
CA HIS A 166 -0.19 2.20 1.47
C HIS A 166 0.97 2.86 0.70
N ALA A 167 0.61 3.67 -0.29
CA ALA A 167 1.52 4.16 -1.32
C ALA A 167 2.75 4.90 -0.77
N SER A 168 2.62 5.61 0.37
CA SER A 168 3.77 6.26 1.03
C SER A 168 4.83 5.26 1.49
N PHE A 169 4.40 4.13 2.07
CA PHE A 169 5.30 3.05 2.46
C PHE A 169 5.87 2.32 1.25
N ASN A 170 5.09 2.13 0.19
CA ASN A 170 5.61 1.55 -1.05
C ASN A 170 6.73 2.42 -1.65
N LYS A 171 6.55 3.75 -1.69
CA LYS A 171 7.60 4.69 -2.11
C LYS A 171 8.84 4.59 -1.23
N TRP A 172 8.67 4.50 0.08
CA TRP A 172 9.75 4.30 1.03
C TRP A 172 10.51 2.99 0.77
N LEU A 173 9.81 1.87 0.62
CA LEU A 173 10.39 0.56 0.29
C LEU A 173 11.14 0.59 -1.05
N VAL A 174 10.60 1.30 -2.05
CA VAL A 174 11.24 1.43 -3.35
C VAL A 174 12.57 2.17 -3.22
N ARG A 175 12.56 3.35 -2.57
CA ARG A 175 13.73 4.21 -2.38
C ARG A 175 14.82 3.53 -1.55
N TYR A 176 14.48 3.03 -0.36
CA TYR A 176 15.48 2.61 0.63
C TYR A 176 15.84 1.12 0.57
N LEU A 177 15.04 0.27 -0.07
CA LEU A 177 15.33 -1.16 -0.22
C LEU A 177 15.45 -1.56 -1.71
N TYR A 178 14.39 -1.40 -2.49
CA TYR A 178 14.32 -1.96 -3.86
C TYR A 178 15.44 -1.46 -4.77
N ILE A 179 15.67 -0.14 -4.79
CA ILE A 179 16.65 0.47 -5.68
C ILE A 179 18.09 0.13 -5.26
N PRO A 180 18.48 0.25 -3.97
CA PRO A 180 19.79 -0.21 -3.49
C PRO A 180 20.08 -1.69 -3.77
N LEU A 181 19.07 -2.56 -3.76
CA LEU A 181 19.21 -3.99 -4.06
C LEU A 181 19.36 -4.33 -5.56
N GLY A 182 19.41 -3.33 -6.46
CA GLY A 182 19.58 -3.53 -7.91
C GLY A 182 18.31 -3.27 -8.73
N GLY A 183 17.21 -2.87 -8.09
CA GLY A 183 16.00 -2.40 -8.75
C GLY A 183 15.40 -3.44 -9.71
N ALA A 184 15.17 -3.03 -10.96
CA ALA A 184 14.53 -3.87 -11.97
C ALA A 184 15.37 -5.10 -12.37
N GLN A 185 16.69 -5.08 -12.20
CA GLN A 185 17.58 -6.19 -12.59
C GLN A 185 17.42 -7.39 -11.64
N THR A 186 17.16 -7.12 -10.37
CA THR A 186 17.02 -8.12 -9.29
C THR A 186 15.58 -8.25 -8.81
N LYS A 187 14.59 -7.89 -9.64
CA LYS A 187 13.17 -7.77 -9.27
C LYS A 187 12.62 -8.98 -8.50
N LEU A 188 12.95 -10.21 -8.91
CA LEU A 188 12.49 -11.42 -8.24
C LEU A 188 13.06 -11.51 -6.81
N LEU A 189 14.37 -11.30 -6.63
CA LEU A 189 15.01 -11.32 -5.31
C LEU A 189 14.46 -10.19 -4.42
N ASN A 190 14.27 -9.00 -4.98
CA ASN A 190 13.80 -7.84 -4.24
C ASN A 190 12.39 -8.05 -3.69
N VAL A 191 11.50 -8.71 -4.43
CA VAL A 191 10.15 -9.05 -3.93
C VAL A 191 10.24 -9.89 -2.65
N TRP A 192 11.08 -10.93 -2.63
CA TRP A 192 11.25 -11.76 -1.43
C TRP A 192 11.81 -10.99 -0.24
N VAL A 193 12.84 -10.18 -0.44
CA VAL A 193 13.47 -9.40 0.62
C VAL A 193 12.50 -8.36 1.17
N ILE A 194 11.81 -7.62 0.28
CA ILE A 194 10.87 -6.56 0.67
C ILE A 194 9.68 -7.15 1.42
N PHE A 195 9.02 -8.18 0.92
CA PHE A 195 7.85 -8.75 1.61
C PHE A 195 8.23 -9.39 2.94
N THR A 196 9.42 -9.97 3.06
CA THR A 196 9.93 -10.48 4.34
C THR A 196 10.18 -9.33 5.32
N PHE A 197 10.79 -8.23 4.85
CA PHE A 197 10.94 -7.01 5.66
C PHE A 197 9.58 -6.46 6.11
N VAL A 198 8.57 -6.40 5.22
CA VAL A 198 7.22 -5.94 5.56
C VAL A 198 6.58 -6.83 6.63
N ALA A 199 6.73 -8.15 6.54
CA ALA A 199 6.23 -9.06 7.58
C ALA A 199 6.90 -8.78 8.93
N ILE A 200 8.23 -8.72 8.96
CA ILE A 200 9.02 -8.46 10.18
C ILE A 200 8.72 -7.07 10.75
N TRP A 201 8.55 -6.06 9.91
CA TRP A 201 8.23 -4.70 10.30
C TRP A 201 6.85 -4.60 10.97
N HIS A 202 5.90 -5.44 10.57
CA HIS A 202 4.58 -5.48 11.18
C HIS A 202 4.56 -6.25 12.51
N ASP A 203 5.02 -7.50 12.52
CA ASP A 203 5.18 -8.34 13.71
C ASP A 203 5.91 -9.64 13.32
N LEU A 204 6.69 -10.23 14.23
CA LEU A 204 7.35 -11.52 13.98
C LEU A 204 6.39 -12.69 14.27
N GLU A 205 5.23 -12.68 13.61
CA GLU A 205 4.26 -13.77 13.68
C GLU A 205 4.35 -14.65 12.42
N TRP A 206 4.36 -15.97 12.61
CA TRP A 206 4.36 -16.95 11.51
C TRP A 206 3.24 -16.75 10.49
N LYS A 207 2.09 -16.21 10.90
CA LYS A 207 0.97 -15.90 10.01
C LYS A 207 1.31 -14.80 9.00
N LEU A 208 1.97 -13.73 9.45
CA LEU A 208 2.40 -12.62 8.60
C LEU A 208 3.55 -13.03 7.67
N LEU A 209 4.48 -13.85 8.16
CA LEU A 209 5.55 -14.37 7.32
C LEU A 209 5.01 -15.29 6.22
N SER A 210 4.04 -16.16 6.57
CA SER A 210 3.37 -17.02 5.60
C SER A 210 2.58 -16.22 4.57
N TRP A 211 1.90 -15.15 4.99
CA TRP A 211 1.23 -14.20 4.10
C TRP A 211 2.18 -13.54 3.10
N ALA A 212 3.34 -13.09 3.59
CA ALA A 212 4.35 -12.44 2.76
C ALA A 212 4.89 -13.40 1.70
N TRP A 213 5.28 -14.61 2.09
CA TRP A 213 5.83 -15.60 1.16
C TRP A 213 4.78 -16.13 0.18
N LEU A 214 3.54 -16.31 0.62
CA LEU A 214 2.44 -16.68 -0.27
C LEU A 214 2.18 -15.58 -1.31
N THR A 215 2.27 -14.32 -0.90
CA THR A 215 2.18 -13.17 -1.81
C THR A 215 3.36 -13.11 -2.80
N CYS A 216 4.59 -13.42 -2.36
CA CYS A 216 5.74 -13.56 -3.26
C CYS A 216 5.50 -14.62 -4.33
N ILE A 217 4.96 -15.78 -3.95
CA ILE A 217 4.63 -16.85 -4.89
C ILE A 217 3.62 -16.37 -5.92
N PHE A 218 2.58 -15.64 -5.51
CA PHE A 218 1.58 -15.09 -6.43
C PHE A 218 2.12 -13.98 -7.35
N PHE A 219 3.19 -13.28 -6.96
CA PHE A 219 3.86 -12.30 -7.79
C PHE A 219 4.65 -12.90 -8.95
N ILE A 220 5.17 -14.12 -8.80
CA ILE A 220 6.05 -14.75 -9.80
C ILE A 220 5.33 -14.92 -11.15
N PRO A 221 4.14 -15.52 -11.23
CA PRO A 221 3.39 -15.64 -12.48
C PRO A 221 3.16 -14.29 -13.17
N GLU A 222 2.79 -13.25 -12.42
CA GLU A 222 2.55 -11.92 -12.99
C GLU A 222 3.83 -11.34 -13.61
N ILE A 223 4.97 -11.47 -12.93
CA ILE A 223 6.26 -10.97 -13.44
C ILE A 223 6.66 -11.72 -14.71
N LEU A 224 6.52 -13.05 -14.72
CA LEU A 224 6.84 -13.89 -15.89
C LEU A 224 5.92 -13.57 -17.07
N LEU A 225 4.61 -13.44 -16.84
CA LEU A 225 3.62 -13.11 -17.87
C LEU A 225 3.90 -11.73 -18.47
N LYS A 226 4.18 -10.71 -17.66
CA LYS A 226 4.54 -9.37 -18.15
C LYS A 226 5.85 -9.38 -18.95
N SER A 227 6.84 -10.15 -18.50
CA SER A 227 8.11 -10.29 -19.21
C SER A 227 7.93 -10.98 -20.57
N ALA A 228 7.14 -12.05 -20.62
CA ALA A 228 6.81 -12.76 -21.85
C ALA A 228 5.99 -11.87 -22.81
N ALA A 229 4.94 -11.20 -22.31
CA ALA A 229 4.12 -10.29 -23.11
C ALA A 229 4.92 -9.14 -23.72
N LYS A 230 5.95 -8.62 -23.04
CA LYS A 230 6.84 -7.60 -23.60
C LYS A 230 7.74 -8.14 -24.73
N ALA A 231 8.10 -9.42 -24.68
CA ALA A 231 8.89 -10.07 -25.73
C ALA A 231 8.06 -10.33 -27.00
N PHE A 232 6.76 -10.61 -26.85
CA PHE A 232 5.84 -10.78 -27.98
C PHE A 232 5.22 -9.44 -28.38
N LYS A 233 5.74 -8.78 -29.42
CA LYS A 233 5.06 -7.63 -30.04
C LYS A 233 3.78 -8.11 -30.74
N VAL A 234 2.65 -7.96 -30.07
CA VAL A 234 1.34 -8.34 -30.61
C VAL A 234 0.84 -7.25 -31.56
N GLU A 235 1.05 -7.42 -32.87
CA GLU A 235 0.65 -6.44 -33.89
C GLU A 235 -0.73 -6.70 -34.53
N SER A 236 -1.36 -7.87 -34.31
CA SER A 236 -2.64 -8.22 -34.94
C SER A 236 -3.86 -8.00 -34.03
N THR A 237 -4.93 -7.43 -34.60
CA THR A 237 -6.22 -7.13 -33.95
C THR A 237 -6.88 -8.37 -33.33
N PHE A 238 -6.72 -9.55 -33.92
CA PHE A 238 -7.24 -10.80 -33.37
C PHE A 238 -6.58 -11.17 -32.03
N TRP A 239 -5.27 -10.99 -31.95
CA TRP A 239 -4.51 -11.25 -30.73
C TRP A 239 -4.77 -10.22 -29.63
N LYS A 240 -5.19 -8.99 -29.98
CA LYS A 240 -5.59 -7.97 -28.99
C LYS A 240 -6.80 -8.43 -28.18
N PHE A 241 -7.85 -8.93 -28.84
CA PHE A 241 -9.04 -9.46 -28.15
C PHE A 241 -8.67 -10.62 -27.21
N PHE A 242 -7.88 -11.59 -27.71
CA PHE A 242 -7.46 -12.72 -26.89
C PHE A 242 -6.59 -12.29 -25.70
N PHE A 243 -5.72 -11.30 -25.89
CA PHE A 243 -4.89 -10.73 -24.84
C PHE A 243 -5.70 -9.98 -23.78
N GLU A 244 -6.75 -9.26 -24.17
CA GLU A 244 -7.69 -8.60 -23.26
C GLU A 244 -8.46 -9.60 -22.40
N GLU A 245 -8.96 -10.68 -23.01
CA GLU A 245 -9.64 -11.75 -22.28
C GLU A 245 -8.69 -12.47 -21.30
N LEU A 246 -7.48 -12.81 -21.77
CA LEU A 246 -6.47 -13.43 -20.93
C LEU A 246 -6.05 -12.50 -19.78
N SER A 247 -5.94 -11.20 -20.04
CA SER A 247 -5.64 -10.19 -19.02
C SER A 247 -6.77 -10.07 -17.99
N ALA A 248 -8.02 -10.19 -18.41
CA ALA A 248 -9.18 -10.13 -17.52
C ALA A 248 -9.25 -11.37 -16.61
N ILE A 249 -8.99 -12.55 -17.18
CA ILE A 249 -8.86 -13.80 -16.42
C ILE A 249 -7.69 -13.70 -15.43
N SER A 250 -6.54 -13.22 -15.88
CA SER A 250 -5.35 -13.02 -15.03
C SER A 250 -5.63 -12.06 -13.86
N GLY A 251 -6.39 -10.98 -14.10
CA GLY A 251 -6.80 -10.08 -13.03
C GLY A 251 -7.76 -10.72 -12.03
N ALA A 252 -8.72 -11.53 -12.48
CA ALA A 252 -9.60 -12.28 -11.60
C ALA A 252 -8.84 -13.30 -10.74
N VAL A 253 -7.88 -14.01 -11.33
CA VAL A 253 -6.96 -14.92 -10.61
C VAL A 253 -6.17 -14.14 -9.56
N THR A 254 -5.63 -12.98 -9.95
CA THR A 254 -4.85 -12.12 -9.06
C THR A 254 -5.64 -11.67 -7.83
N ILE A 255 -6.88 -11.17 -8.04
CA ILE A 255 -7.77 -10.74 -6.95
C ILE A 255 -8.07 -11.92 -6.03
N THR A 256 -8.37 -13.09 -6.60
CA THR A 256 -8.65 -14.32 -5.85
C THR A 256 -7.43 -14.75 -5.01
N CYS A 257 -6.24 -14.76 -5.60
CA CYS A 257 -4.98 -15.06 -4.93
C CYS A 257 -4.72 -14.09 -3.77
N LEU A 258 -4.93 -12.80 -3.97
CA LEU A 258 -4.74 -11.80 -2.91
C LEU A 258 -5.75 -11.97 -1.76
N MET A 259 -7.00 -12.32 -2.08
CA MET A 259 -8.00 -12.65 -1.05
C MET A 259 -7.61 -13.88 -0.25
N ILE A 260 -7.15 -14.94 -0.92
CA ILE A 260 -6.67 -16.16 -0.26
C ILE A 260 -5.46 -15.83 0.62
N ALA A 261 -4.48 -15.08 0.11
CA ALA A 261 -3.31 -14.67 0.87
C ALA A 261 -3.74 -13.95 2.15
N ASN A 262 -4.62 -12.94 2.04
CA ASN A 262 -5.12 -12.18 3.18
C ASN A 262 -5.90 -13.06 4.17
N LEU A 263 -6.71 -14.00 3.70
CA LEU A 263 -7.46 -14.91 4.55
C LEU A 263 -6.53 -15.83 5.35
N VAL A 264 -5.52 -16.40 4.69
CA VAL A 264 -4.49 -17.22 5.34
C VAL A 264 -3.65 -16.38 6.32
N GLY A 265 -3.28 -15.17 5.93
CA GLY A 265 -2.42 -14.29 6.71
C GLY A 265 -3.05 -13.72 7.97
N PHE A 266 -4.33 -13.35 7.92
CA PHE A 266 -4.96 -12.56 8.98
C PHE A 266 -6.07 -13.30 9.73
N VAL A 267 -6.67 -14.34 9.14
CA VAL A 267 -7.83 -15.03 9.75
C VAL A 267 -7.44 -16.44 10.15
N VAL A 268 -7.03 -17.24 9.18
CA VAL A 268 -6.99 -18.70 9.32
C VAL A 268 -5.61 -19.22 9.77
N GLY A 269 -4.53 -18.55 9.36
CA GLY A 269 -3.16 -19.03 9.55
C GLY A 269 -2.79 -20.20 8.63
N PRO A 270 -1.51 -20.64 8.65
CA PRO A 270 -1.02 -21.72 7.78
C PRO A 270 -1.72 -23.06 8.00
N SER A 271 -2.08 -23.37 9.26
CA SER A 271 -2.70 -24.63 9.65
C SER A 271 -4.12 -24.81 9.13
N GLY A 272 -4.85 -23.73 8.84
CA GLY A 272 -6.22 -23.82 8.32
C GLY A 272 -6.32 -23.69 6.80
N ILE A 273 -5.21 -23.71 6.06
CA ILE A 273 -5.24 -23.82 4.58
C ILE A 273 -6.01 -25.09 4.16
N ASN A 274 -5.77 -26.21 4.86
CA ASN A 274 -6.48 -27.46 4.61
C ASN A 274 -7.99 -27.34 4.85
N PHE A 275 -8.40 -26.56 5.86
CA PHE A 275 -9.80 -26.26 6.11
C PHE A 275 -10.43 -25.48 4.95
N LEU A 276 -9.76 -24.43 4.46
CA LEU A 276 -10.23 -23.65 3.30
C LEU A 276 -10.35 -24.52 2.04
N ILE A 277 -9.33 -25.33 1.75
CA ILE A 277 -9.34 -26.29 0.65
C ILE A 277 -10.52 -27.25 0.79
N SER A 278 -10.71 -27.84 1.97
CA SER A 278 -11.79 -28.80 2.21
C SER A 278 -13.19 -28.19 2.08
N GLY A 279 -13.37 -26.92 2.42
CA GLY A 279 -14.65 -26.22 2.30
C GLY A 279 -14.96 -25.77 0.87
N PHE A 280 -14.01 -25.08 0.21
CA PHE A 280 -14.27 -24.48 -1.10
C PHE A 280 -14.13 -25.44 -2.28
N LEU A 281 -13.30 -26.50 -2.17
CA LEU A 281 -13.12 -27.49 -3.24
C LEU A 281 -14.08 -28.69 -3.11
N HIS A 282 -15.11 -28.59 -2.26
CA HIS A 282 -16.20 -29.56 -2.21
C HIS A 282 -17.31 -29.25 -3.24
N LYS A 283 -18.20 -30.22 -3.51
CA LYS A 283 -19.25 -30.11 -4.54
C LYS A 283 -20.15 -28.88 -4.38
N GLU A 284 -20.40 -28.44 -3.15
CA GLU A 284 -21.23 -27.26 -2.84
C GLU A 284 -20.44 -25.94 -2.90
N GLY A 285 -19.13 -25.98 -2.67
CA GLY A 285 -18.25 -24.80 -2.71
C GLY A 285 -17.84 -24.39 -4.12
N LEU A 286 -17.71 -25.35 -5.05
CA LEU A 286 -17.28 -25.09 -6.42
C LEU A 286 -18.20 -24.11 -7.19
N PRO A 287 -19.54 -24.22 -7.15
CA PRO A 287 -20.42 -23.23 -7.78
C PRO A 287 -20.25 -21.82 -7.21
N VAL A 288 -20.05 -21.70 -5.89
CA VAL A 288 -19.82 -20.42 -5.22
C VAL A 288 -18.49 -19.82 -5.66
N LEU A 289 -17.43 -20.63 -5.70
CA LEU A 289 -16.11 -20.21 -6.15
C LEU A 289 -16.14 -19.77 -7.62
N ALA A 290 -16.84 -20.51 -8.48
CA ALA A 290 -17.05 -20.13 -9.88
C ALA A 290 -17.82 -18.81 -10.01
N GLY A 291 -18.87 -18.61 -9.19
CA GLY A 291 -19.62 -17.37 -9.14
C GLY A 291 -18.76 -16.17 -8.73
N ILE A 292 -17.98 -16.32 -7.65
CA ILE A 292 -17.04 -15.30 -7.17
C ILE A 292 -16.01 -14.96 -8.25
N PHE A 293 -15.40 -15.99 -8.85
CA PHE A 293 -14.41 -15.81 -9.92
C PHE A 293 -15.01 -15.09 -11.14
N PHE A 294 -16.23 -15.47 -11.53
CA PHE A 294 -16.95 -14.80 -12.62
C PHE A 294 -17.23 -13.33 -12.31
N THR A 295 -17.63 -13.00 -11.07
CA THR A 295 -17.80 -11.61 -10.63
C THR A 295 -16.48 -10.82 -10.72
N PHE A 296 -15.36 -11.39 -10.29
CA PHE A 296 -14.05 -10.72 -10.40
C PHE A 296 -13.58 -10.55 -11.84
N TYR A 297 -13.87 -11.53 -12.70
CA TYR A 297 -13.61 -11.44 -14.13
C TYR A 297 -14.41 -10.30 -14.77
N LEU A 298 -15.73 -10.22 -14.50
CA LEU A 298 -16.56 -9.12 -14.98
C LEU A 298 -16.10 -7.76 -14.44
N GLY A 299 -15.77 -7.70 -13.15
CA GLY A 299 -15.21 -6.51 -12.53
C GLY A 299 -13.91 -6.05 -13.21
N THR A 300 -13.02 -7.00 -13.51
CA THR A 300 -11.76 -6.70 -14.20
C THR A 300 -11.99 -6.18 -15.63
N LYS A 301 -12.94 -6.76 -16.38
CA LYS A 301 -13.30 -6.22 -17.71
C LYS A 301 -13.87 -4.81 -17.63
N LEU A 302 -14.72 -4.55 -16.63
CA LEU A 302 -15.27 -3.21 -16.42
C LEU A 302 -14.15 -2.21 -16.14
N MET A 303 -13.13 -2.57 -15.36
CA MET A 303 -11.96 -1.70 -15.12
C MET A 303 -11.21 -1.37 -16.42
N PHE A 304 -11.00 -2.36 -17.31
CA PHE A 304 -10.38 -2.12 -18.61
C PHE A 304 -11.24 -1.20 -19.48
N HIS A 305 -12.54 -1.44 -19.55
CA HIS A 305 -13.45 -0.60 -20.31
C HIS A 305 -13.47 0.86 -19.82
N ILE A 306 -13.50 1.07 -18.49
CA ILE A 306 -13.42 2.41 -17.90
C ILE A 306 -12.09 3.09 -18.23
N ARG A 307 -10.97 2.35 -18.16
CA ARG A 307 -9.64 2.88 -18.49
C ARG A 307 -9.57 3.34 -19.94
N ASP A 308 -10.04 2.49 -20.86
CA ASP A 308 -9.98 2.77 -22.29
C ASP A 308 -10.94 3.92 -22.68
N ALA A 309 -12.09 4.05 -21.99
CA ALA A 309 -12.98 5.19 -22.13
C ALA A 309 -12.31 6.51 -21.68
N ARG A 310 -11.58 6.49 -20.55
CA ARG A 310 -10.84 7.68 -20.06
C ARG A 310 -9.73 8.13 -21.02
N GLN A 311 -9.04 7.18 -21.64
CA GLN A 311 -7.98 7.48 -22.62
C GLN A 311 -8.53 8.09 -23.91
N LYS A 312 -9.77 7.76 -24.30
CA LYS A 312 -10.43 8.36 -25.47
C LYS A 312 -10.98 9.77 -25.20
N SER A 313 -11.20 10.12 -23.94
CA SER A 313 -11.73 11.43 -23.51
C SER A 313 -10.66 12.46 -23.17
N SER A 314 -9.38 12.06 -23.07
CA SER A 314 -8.22 12.94 -22.82
C SER A 314 -7.48 13.26 -24.10
#